data_AF-A0A7R7GBT1-F1
#
_entry.id   AF-A0A7R7GBT1-F1
#
_cell.length_a   1.000
_cell.length_b   1.000
_cell.length_c   1.000
_cell.angle_alpha   90.00
_cell.angle_beta   90.00
_cell.angle_gamma   90.00
#
_symmetry.space_group_name_H-M   'P 1'
#
loop_
_entity.id
_entity.type
_entity.pdbx_description
1 polymer ?
#
loop_
_entity_poly.entity_id
_entity_poly.type
_entity_poly.pdbx_seq_one_letter_code
_entity_poly.pdbx_strand_id
1 'polypeptide(L)'
;MTLQEKEVLFAAFIDGELSKEQQAVFNELVETDSEFAARVETSEMLNNFADNFAAPHVPQWNKEATYFGSNPRADKSPWFSLPGIAMAMSACAMVVVLSGAQLSFNDSGIALTFSQSANQPSQAPMGQNDIDELVAKKVAEALGEQREFYQQANQSLFKEYAQALSSQQQQNSAELTKYLLASSREERKQDFAELLKFINDQRIDDQRFYARQFSRLQDEIDDMEMGYSAVLTPSGASGAGASSYPVNNTQPSLED
;
A
#
# COMPACT_ATOMS: atom_id res chain seq x y z
N MET A 1 -16.21 37.44 17.21
CA MET A 1 -16.57 36.02 17.19
C MET A 1 -15.46 35.22 17.85
N THR A 2 -15.79 34.34 18.79
CA THR A 2 -14.81 33.44 19.42
C THR A 2 -14.40 32.36 18.42
N LEU A 3 -13.25 31.72 18.65
CA LEU A 3 -12.76 30.63 17.78
C LEU A 3 -13.78 29.48 17.71
N GLN A 4 -14.39 29.13 18.85
CA GLN A 4 -15.41 28.08 18.93
C GLN A 4 -16.67 28.40 18.10
N GLU A 5 -17.11 29.66 18.10
CA GLU A 5 -18.26 30.09 17.29
C GLU A 5 -17.98 29.97 15.78
N LYS A 6 -16.75 30.26 15.33
CA LYS A 6 -16.35 30.07 13.93
C LYS A 6 -16.33 28.59 13.54
N GLU A 7 -15.85 27.73 14.43
CA GLU A 7 -15.83 26.27 14.20
C GLU A 7 -17.23 25.69 14.12
N VAL A 8 -18.16 26.14 14.97
CA VAL A 8 -19.57 25.71 14.91
C VAL A 8 -20.24 26.15 13.61
N LEU A 9 -19.98 27.38 13.14
CA LEU A 9 -20.48 27.82 11.83
C LEU A 9 -19.88 27.02 10.67
N PHE A 10 -18.58 26.70 10.74
CA PHE A 10 -17.91 25.90 9.72
C PHE A 10 -18.43 24.45 9.69
N ALA A 11 -18.69 23.85 10.85
CA ALA A 11 -19.30 22.52 10.94
C ALA A 11 -20.70 22.53 10.31
N ALA A 12 -21.54 23.51 10.66
CA ALA A 12 -22.87 23.67 10.08
C ALA A 12 -22.83 23.94 8.55
N PHE A 13 -21.75 24.54 8.03
CA PHE A 13 -21.52 24.72 6.60
C PHE A 13 -21.19 23.38 5.92
N ILE A 14 -20.29 22.58 6.49
CA ILE A 14 -19.95 21.24 5.97
C ILE A 14 -21.18 20.33 5.95
N ASP A 15 -21.99 20.37 7.00
CA ASP A 15 -23.20 19.54 7.14
C ASP A 15 -24.39 20.06 6.31
N GLY A 16 -24.30 21.26 5.72
CA GLY A 16 -25.36 21.86 4.91
C GLY A 16 -26.56 22.39 5.71
N GLU A 17 -26.45 22.51 7.04
CA GLU A 17 -27.52 22.92 7.96
C GLU A 17 -27.51 24.43 8.27
N LEU A 18 -26.84 25.24 7.44
CA LEU A 18 -26.67 26.65 7.69
C LEU A 18 -28.01 27.42 7.58
N SER A 19 -28.41 28.09 8.66
CA SER A 19 -29.61 28.94 8.63
C SER A 19 -29.37 30.22 7.82
N LYS A 20 -30.44 30.83 7.27
CA LYS A 20 -30.34 32.04 6.42
C LYS A 20 -29.65 33.22 7.12
N GLU A 21 -29.82 33.33 8.43
CA GLU A 21 -29.16 34.37 9.24
C GLU A 21 -27.68 34.07 9.47
N GLN A 22 -27.34 32.80 9.70
CA GLN A 22 -25.95 32.34 9.84
C GLN A 22 -25.18 32.43 8.52
N GLN A 23 -25.86 32.27 7.38
CA GLN A 23 -25.25 32.40 6.05
C GLN A 23 -24.78 33.83 5.77
N ALA A 24 -25.50 34.85 6.22
CA ALA A 24 -25.07 36.23 6.10
C ALA A 24 -23.80 36.51 6.91
N VAL A 25 -23.74 35.99 8.15
CA VAL A 25 -22.57 36.10 9.03
C VAL A 25 -21.39 35.29 8.49
N PHE A 26 -21.64 34.13 7.91
CA PHE A 26 -20.63 33.29 7.27
C PHE A 26 -19.98 34.00 6.08
N ASN A 27 -20.77 34.60 5.19
CA ASN A 27 -20.25 35.33 4.04
C ASN A 27 -19.39 36.54 4.48
N GLU A 28 -19.83 37.27 5.50
CA GLU A 28 -19.04 38.37 6.08
C GLU A 28 -17.71 37.88 6.66
N LEU A 29 -17.70 36.70 7.31
CA LEU A 29 -16.48 36.09 7.85
C LEU A 29 -15.53 35.60 6.76
N VAL A 30 -16.04 35.08 5.65
CA VAL A 30 -15.22 34.68 4.49
C VAL A 30 -14.54 35.90 3.86
N GLU A 31 -15.19 37.07 3.84
CA GLU A 31 -14.60 38.31 3.34
C GLU A 31 -13.58 38.95 4.32
N THR A 32 -13.82 38.79 5.62
CA THR A 32 -13.03 39.45 6.67
C THR A 32 -11.81 38.64 7.12
N ASP A 33 -11.91 37.30 7.12
CA ASP A 33 -10.89 36.39 7.67
C ASP A 33 -10.33 35.46 6.59
N SER A 34 -9.09 35.72 6.18
CA SER A 34 -8.40 34.96 5.14
C SER A 34 -8.09 33.51 5.55
N GLU A 35 -7.89 33.23 6.85
CA GLU A 35 -7.62 31.87 7.32
C GLU A 35 -8.89 31.03 7.28
N PHE A 36 -10.04 31.63 7.64
CA PHE A 36 -11.34 30.99 7.54
C PHE A 36 -11.73 30.73 6.09
N ALA A 37 -11.52 31.70 5.20
CA ALA A 37 -11.77 31.55 3.76
C ALA A 37 -10.98 30.39 3.14
N ALA A 38 -9.69 30.25 3.47
CA ALA A 38 -8.86 29.16 2.98
C ALA A 38 -9.36 27.77 3.42
N ARG A 39 -9.90 27.67 4.64
CA ARG A 39 -10.50 26.43 5.15
C ARG A 39 -11.78 26.07 4.41
N VAL A 40 -12.63 27.06 4.12
CA VAL A 40 -13.85 26.90 3.33
C VAL A 40 -13.52 26.47 1.90
N GLU A 41 -12.59 27.15 1.23
CA GLU A 41 -12.12 26.79 -0.11
C GLU A 41 -11.58 25.35 -0.17
N THR A 42 -10.79 24.95 0.84
CA THR A 42 -10.28 23.58 0.93
C THR A 42 -11.42 22.56 1.04
N SER A 43 -12.44 22.85 1.86
CA SER A 43 -13.59 21.96 2.01
C SER A 43 -14.42 21.84 0.73
N GLU A 44 -14.66 22.95 0.03
CA GLU A 44 -15.35 22.95 -1.25
C GLU A 44 -14.57 22.20 -2.34
N MET A 45 -13.25 22.38 -2.38
CA MET A 45 -12.35 21.66 -3.28
C MET A 45 -12.42 20.14 -3.04
N LEU A 46 -12.39 19.71 -1.77
CA LEU A 46 -12.50 18.29 -1.41
C LEU A 46 -13.86 17.72 -1.77
N ASN A 47 -14.94 18.47 -1.55
CA ASN A 47 -16.28 18.04 -1.92
C ASN A 47 -16.40 17.91 -3.45
N ASN A 48 -15.83 18.86 -4.20
CA ASN A 48 -15.77 18.78 -5.65
C ASN A 48 -15.01 17.54 -6.14
N PHE A 49 -13.88 17.19 -5.51
CA PHE A 49 -13.15 15.97 -5.84
C PHE A 49 -13.93 14.70 -5.49
N ALA A 50 -14.69 14.70 -4.39
CA ALA A 50 -15.53 13.58 -4.01
C ALA A 50 -16.69 13.38 -5.00
N ASP A 51 -17.40 14.44 -5.35
CA ASP A 51 -18.53 14.42 -6.28
C ASP A 51 -18.10 14.03 -7.71
N ASN A 52 -16.93 14.51 -8.15
CA ASN A 52 -16.38 14.24 -9.47
C ASN A 52 -15.41 13.06 -9.50
N PHE A 53 -15.38 12.23 -8.45
CA PHE A 53 -14.50 11.07 -8.41
C PHE A 53 -14.93 10.05 -9.46
N ALA A 54 -14.16 9.97 -10.54
CA ALA A 54 -14.26 8.90 -11.53
C ALA A 54 -13.18 7.86 -11.25
N ALA A 55 -13.59 6.65 -10.84
CA ALA A 55 -12.66 5.55 -10.67
C ALA A 55 -11.85 5.35 -11.96
N PRO A 56 -10.51 5.35 -11.92
CA PRO A 56 -9.71 5.11 -13.10
C PRO A 56 -10.03 3.73 -13.66
N HIS A 57 -10.00 3.59 -14.98
CA HIS A 57 -10.18 2.28 -15.60
C HIS A 57 -9.10 1.34 -15.06
N VAL A 58 -9.52 0.20 -14.50
CA VAL A 58 -8.55 -0.81 -14.10
C VAL A 58 -7.85 -1.32 -15.34
N PRO A 59 -6.51 -1.36 -15.37
CA PRO A 59 -5.80 -1.95 -16.50
C PRO A 59 -6.24 -3.41 -16.62
N GLN A 60 -6.41 -3.88 -17.85
CA GLN A 60 -6.74 -5.27 -18.12
C GLN A 60 -5.51 -6.14 -17.81
N TRP A 61 -5.31 -6.41 -16.53
CA TRP A 61 -4.21 -7.24 -16.07
C TRP A 61 -4.44 -8.68 -16.51
N ASN A 62 -3.54 -9.18 -17.35
CA ASN A 62 -3.55 -10.58 -17.74
C ASN A 62 -2.96 -11.42 -16.61
N LYS A 63 -3.83 -11.96 -15.74
CA LYS A 63 -3.47 -12.83 -14.62
C LYS A 63 -2.67 -14.07 -15.08
N GLU A 64 -2.96 -14.58 -16.28
CA GLU A 64 -2.29 -15.74 -16.87
C GLU A 64 -0.84 -15.44 -17.28
N ALA A 65 -0.56 -14.19 -17.65
CA ALA A 65 0.79 -13.75 -18.01
C ALA A 65 1.71 -13.57 -16.81
N THR A 66 1.15 -13.49 -15.59
CA THR A 66 1.95 -13.09 -14.43
C THR A 66 2.67 -14.25 -13.75
N TYR A 67 2.02 -15.39 -13.51
CA TYR A 67 2.65 -16.41 -12.63
C TYR A 67 2.33 -17.90 -12.90
N PHE A 68 1.40 -18.27 -13.81
CA PHE A 68 1.04 -19.70 -13.98
C PHE A 68 0.85 -20.19 -15.42
N GLY A 69 1.11 -19.36 -16.42
CA GLY A 69 1.19 -19.82 -17.81
C GLY A 69 2.49 -20.59 -18.04
N SER A 70 2.43 -21.92 -18.00
CA SER A 70 3.47 -22.76 -18.61
C SER A 70 3.62 -22.30 -20.06
N ASN A 71 4.73 -21.63 -20.38
CA ASN A 71 4.98 -21.20 -21.74
C ASN A 71 5.13 -22.45 -22.63
N PRO A 72 4.16 -22.81 -23.49
CA PRO A 72 4.24 -24.04 -24.28
C PRO A 72 5.13 -23.85 -25.53
N ARG A 73 5.96 -22.80 -25.56
CA ARG A 73 6.85 -22.45 -26.69
C ARG A 73 8.33 -22.58 -26.37
N ALA A 74 8.71 -23.34 -25.34
CA ALA A 74 10.09 -23.75 -25.11
C ALA A 74 10.39 -25.15 -25.67
N ASP A 75 9.57 -25.63 -26.61
CA ASP A 75 9.81 -26.90 -27.28
C ASP A 75 10.30 -26.62 -28.71
N LYS A 76 11.42 -27.27 -29.05
CA LYS A 76 12.05 -27.36 -30.38
C LYS A 76 13.11 -26.29 -30.72
N SER A 77 14.25 -26.35 -30.03
CA SER A 77 15.53 -26.78 -30.66
C SER A 77 16.73 -26.58 -29.72
N PRO A 78 17.31 -27.65 -29.15
CA PRO A 78 18.47 -27.51 -28.27
C PRO A 78 19.78 -27.20 -29.01
N TRP A 79 19.84 -27.36 -30.34
CA TRP A 79 21.07 -27.21 -31.13
C TRP A 79 21.41 -25.77 -31.51
N PHE A 80 20.43 -24.86 -31.46
CA PHE A 80 20.62 -23.41 -31.64
C PHE A 80 20.59 -22.65 -30.31
N SER A 81 20.79 -23.35 -29.20
CA SER A 81 21.04 -22.69 -27.93
C SER A 81 22.45 -22.08 -27.93
N LEU A 82 22.65 -21.00 -27.15
CA LEU A 82 23.94 -20.35 -26.93
C LEU A 82 25.15 -21.32 -26.80
N PRO A 83 25.06 -22.48 -26.09
CA PRO A 83 26.16 -23.42 -26.03
C PRO A 83 26.49 -24.12 -27.36
N GLY A 84 25.52 -24.35 -28.25
CA GLY A 84 25.75 -24.93 -29.58
C GLY A 84 26.55 -23.98 -30.48
N ILE A 85 26.23 -22.69 -30.44
CA ILE A 85 27.00 -21.65 -31.15
C ILE A 85 28.43 -21.56 -30.60
N ALA A 86 28.59 -21.61 -29.28
CA ALA A 86 29.92 -21.58 -28.65
C ALA A 86 30.79 -22.78 -29.07
N MET A 87 30.20 -23.99 -29.15
CA MET A 87 30.92 -25.19 -29.54
C MET A 87 31.34 -25.17 -31.03
N ALA A 88 30.44 -24.71 -31.91
CA ALA A 88 30.75 -24.56 -33.34
C ALA A 88 31.85 -23.51 -33.57
N MET A 89 31.80 -22.38 -32.85
CA MET A 89 32.80 -21.31 -32.95
C MET A 89 34.18 -21.76 -32.43
N SER A 90 34.23 -22.61 -31.39
CA SER A 90 35.47 -23.22 -30.91
C SER A 90 36.09 -24.18 -31.92
N ALA A 91 35.28 -25.03 -32.56
CA ALA A 91 35.77 -25.92 -33.61
C ALA A 91 36.29 -25.15 -34.83
N CYS A 92 35.58 -24.09 -35.25
CA CYS A 92 36.02 -23.23 -36.35
C CYS A 92 37.33 -22.50 -36.02
N ALA A 93 37.48 -21.99 -34.80
CA ALA A 93 38.72 -21.33 -34.35
C ALA A 93 39.92 -22.29 -34.39
N MET A 94 39.75 -23.56 -33.99
CA MET A 94 40.82 -24.55 -34.07
C MET A 94 41.26 -24.82 -35.51
N VAL A 95 40.32 -24.88 -36.46
CA VAL A 95 40.63 -25.05 -37.88
C VAL A 95 41.39 -23.84 -38.44
N VAL A 96 40.97 -22.63 -38.08
CA VAL A 96 41.64 -21.38 -38.50
C VAL A 96 43.06 -21.28 -37.96
N VAL A 97 43.28 -21.69 -36.71
CA VAL A 97 44.61 -21.73 -36.08
C VAL A 97 45.51 -22.78 -36.76
N LEU A 98 44.97 -23.96 -37.09
CA LEU A 98 45.72 -25.02 -37.76
C LEU A 98 46.01 -24.70 -39.24
N SER A 99 45.13 -23.95 -39.92
CA SER A 99 45.31 -23.58 -41.32
C SER A 99 46.14 -22.30 -41.52
N GLY A 100 46.53 -21.61 -40.44
CA GLY A 100 47.30 -20.37 -40.51
C GLY A 100 46.59 -19.23 -41.26
N ALA A 101 45.25 -19.21 -41.26
CA ALA A 101 44.50 -18.20 -42.00
C ALA A 101 44.61 -16.85 -41.28
N GLN A 102 45.13 -15.83 -41.98
CA GLN A 102 45.23 -14.47 -41.45
C GLN A 102 44.08 -13.66 -42.01
N LEU A 103 43.27 -13.13 -41.09
CA LEU A 103 42.06 -12.37 -41.40
C LEU A 103 42.41 -10.88 -41.33
N SER A 104 42.39 -10.21 -42.48
CA SER A 104 42.68 -8.78 -42.59
C SER A 104 41.41 -8.00 -42.91
N PHE A 105 41.20 -6.93 -42.16
CA PHE A 105 40.04 -6.05 -42.31
C PHE A 105 40.50 -4.75 -42.98
N ASN A 106 39.86 -4.40 -44.09
CA ASN A 106 40.05 -3.13 -44.78
C ASN A 106 38.67 -2.52 -45.11
N ASP A 107 38.61 -1.20 -45.31
CA ASP A 107 37.36 -0.43 -45.45
C ASP A 107 36.45 -0.82 -46.64
N SER A 108 36.82 -1.82 -47.44
CA SER A 108 36.03 -2.32 -48.57
C SER A 108 35.69 -3.82 -48.50
N GLY A 109 36.01 -4.52 -47.41
CA GLY A 109 35.60 -5.91 -47.21
C GLY A 109 36.55 -6.76 -46.34
N ILE A 110 36.08 -7.96 -45.97
CA ILE A 110 36.83 -8.93 -45.17
C ILE A 110 37.56 -9.89 -46.11
N ALA A 111 38.90 -9.95 -46.04
CA ALA A 111 39.71 -10.86 -46.84
C ALA A 111 40.35 -11.95 -45.95
N LEU A 112 40.18 -13.21 -46.36
CA LEU A 112 40.81 -14.39 -45.75
C LEU A 112 42.03 -14.79 -46.57
N THR A 113 43.23 -14.69 -45.99
CA THR A 113 44.48 -15.06 -46.68
C THR A 113 45.08 -16.31 -46.05
N PHE A 114 45.49 -17.28 -46.88
CA PHE A 114 46.12 -18.52 -46.43
C PHE A 114 47.57 -18.53 -46.90
N SER A 115 48.51 -18.61 -45.97
CA SER A 115 49.93 -18.58 -46.29
C SER A 115 50.37 -19.93 -46.85
N GLN A 116 50.40 -20.04 -48.18
CA GLN A 116 51.20 -21.03 -48.89
C GLN A 116 52.27 -20.31 -49.70
N SER A 117 53.52 -20.68 -49.44
CA SER A 117 54.76 -20.10 -49.95
C SER A 117 54.80 -19.91 -51.47
N ALA A 118 55.30 -18.75 -51.94
CA ALA A 118 56.39 -18.60 -52.92
C ALA A 118 56.31 -17.27 -53.71
N ASN A 119 57.43 -16.53 -53.70
CA ASN A 119 57.96 -15.66 -54.75
C ASN A 119 57.14 -14.46 -55.29
N GLN A 120 57.66 -13.28 -54.91
CA GLN A 120 58.04 -12.15 -55.79
C GLN A 120 56.98 -11.14 -56.26
N PRO A 121 57.41 -9.92 -56.67
CA PRO A 121 56.91 -8.66 -56.14
C PRO A 121 56.22 -7.81 -57.22
N SER A 122 55.37 -6.86 -56.82
CA SER A 122 55.00 -5.72 -57.68
C SER A 122 54.51 -4.59 -56.77
N GLN A 123 55.36 -3.58 -56.56
CA GLN A 123 55.24 -2.27 -57.20
C GLN A 123 54.21 -1.35 -56.50
N ALA A 124 54.76 -0.38 -55.77
CA ALA A 124 54.07 0.79 -55.22
C ALA A 124 53.39 1.63 -56.34
N PRO A 125 52.47 2.54 -55.95
CA PRO A 125 52.90 3.94 -55.88
C PRO A 125 52.67 4.57 -54.50
N MET A 126 53.66 5.37 -54.10
CA MET A 126 53.72 6.16 -52.88
C MET A 126 52.71 7.32 -52.88
N GLY A 127 52.21 7.69 -51.68
CA GLY A 127 51.78 9.06 -51.39
C GLY A 127 50.52 9.25 -50.54
N GLN A 128 49.62 8.27 -50.48
CA GLN A 128 48.29 8.46 -49.86
C GLN A 128 48.08 7.63 -48.58
N ASN A 129 48.74 6.47 -48.47
CA ASN A 129 48.48 5.49 -47.41
C ASN A 129 48.92 5.95 -46.02
N ASP A 130 49.96 6.78 -45.91
CA ASP A 130 50.46 7.27 -44.61
C ASP A 130 49.48 8.27 -43.96
N ILE A 131 48.72 9.01 -44.77
CA ILE A 131 47.74 10.01 -44.27
C ILE A 131 46.48 9.29 -43.78
N ASP A 132 46.01 8.29 -44.52
CA ASP A 132 44.87 7.48 -44.10
C ASP A 132 45.21 6.64 -42.85
N GLU A 133 46.43 6.12 -42.72
CA GLU A 133 46.85 5.40 -41.50
C GLU A 133 46.94 6.34 -40.28
N LEU A 134 47.45 7.57 -40.45
CA LEU A 134 47.49 8.58 -39.40
C LEU A 134 46.08 9.04 -38.98
N VAL A 135 45.17 9.23 -39.94
CA VAL A 135 43.78 9.61 -39.66
C VAL A 135 43.03 8.46 -39.01
N ALA A 136 43.17 7.22 -39.48
CA ALA A 136 42.57 6.04 -38.88
C ALA A 136 43.05 5.84 -37.43
N LYS A 137 44.35 6.06 -37.17
CA LYS A 137 44.91 5.98 -35.83
C LYS A 137 44.38 7.07 -34.90
N LYS A 138 44.28 8.32 -35.39
CA LYS A 138 43.69 9.45 -34.65
C LYS A 138 42.19 9.29 -34.38
N VAL A 139 41.45 8.73 -35.33
CA VAL A 139 40.01 8.46 -35.18
C VAL A 139 39.77 7.28 -34.25
N ALA A 140 40.60 6.23 -34.29
CA ALA A 140 40.55 5.12 -33.35
C ALA A 140 40.89 5.55 -31.91
N GLU A 141 41.88 6.44 -31.74
CA GLU A 141 42.23 7.04 -30.46
C GLU A 141 41.09 7.92 -29.92
N ALA A 142 40.53 8.81 -30.76
CA ALA A 142 39.41 9.68 -30.39
C ALA A 142 38.12 8.89 -30.08
N LEU A 143 37.82 7.85 -30.84
CA LEU A 143 36.67 6.95 -30.58
C LEU A 143 36.91 6.06 -29.36
N GLY A 144 38.17 5.70 -29.07
CA GLY A 144 38.56 4.97 -27.86
C GLY A 144 38.33 5.80 -26.61
N GLU A 145 38.84 7.03 -26.58
CA GLU A 145 38.62 7.98 -25.49
C GLU A 145 37.12 8.25 -25.28
N GLN A 146 36.37 8.42 -26.37
CA GLN A 146 34.94 8.65 -26.30
C GLN A 146 34.17 7.42 -25.78
N ARG A 147 34.53 6.19 -26.20
CA ARG A 147 33.93 4.96 -25.67
C ARG A 147 34.22 4.75 -24.19
N GLU A 148 35.43 5.03 -23.74
CA GLU A 148 35.79 4.90 -22.32
C GLU A 148 35.01 5.90 -21.46
N PHE A 149 34.85 7.14 -21.92
CA PHE A 149 34.02 8.14 -21.25
C PHE A 149 32.57 7.67 -21.12
N TYR A 150 31.96 7.19 -22.21
CA TYR A 150 30.58 6.68 -22.16
C TYR A 150 30.43 5.42 -21.31
N GLN A 151 31.42 4.52 -21.30
CA GLN A 151 31.40 3.33 -20.44
C GLN A 151 31.48 3.70 -18.96
N GLN A 152 32.36 4.62 -18.59
CA GLN A 152 32.49 5.10 -17.21
C GLN A 152 31.24 5.88 -16.76
N ALA A 153 30.72 6.77 -17.61
CA ALA A 153 29.51 7.54 -17.32
C ALA A 153 28.28 6.64 -17.14
N ASN A 154 28.11 5.62 -18.00
CA ASN A 154 27.03 4.66 -17.84
C ASN A 154 27.20 3.81 -16.58
N GLN A 155 28.42 3.39 -16.24
CA GLN A 155 28.66 2.65 -15.00
C GLN A 155 28.36 3.45 -13.74
N SER A 156 28.74 4.73 -13.68
CA SER A 156 28.44 5.57 -12.51
C SER A 156 26.95 5.81 -12.38
N LEU A 157 26.26 6.05 -13.50
CA LEU A 157 24.83 6.28 -13.52
C LEU A 157 24.03 5.03 -13.09
N PHE A 158 24.44 3.84 -13.53
CA PHE A 158 23.86 2.58 -13.07
C PHE A 158 24.10 2.33 -11.57
N LYS A 159 25.28 2.67 -11.04
CA LYS A 159 25.57 2.54 -9.60
C LYS A 159 24.69 3.45 -8.77
N GLU A 160 24.55 4.70 -9.18
CA GLU A 160 23.71 5.67 -8.49
C GLU A 160 22.23 5.24 -8.52
N TYR A 161 21.74 4.79 -9.68
CA TYR A 161 20.39 4.26 -9.80
C TYR A 161 20.16 3.00 -8.93
N ALA A 162 21.09 2.04 -8.96
CA ALA A 162 20.99 0.84 -8.12
C ALA A 162 21.02 1.17 -6.63
N GLN A 163 21.80 2.18 -6.24
CA GLN A 163 21.86 2.68 -4.87
C GLN A 163 20.57 3.39 -4.46
N ALA A 164 19.98 4.21 -5.34
CA ALA A 164 18.70 4.87 -5.13
C ALA A 164 17.54 3.86 -5.04
N LEU A 165 17.56 2.80 -5.86
CA LEU A 165 16.57 1.73 -5.81
C LEU A 165 16.63 0.96 -4.48
N SER A 166 17.85 0.62 -4.06
CA SER A 166 18.14 -0.02 -2.76
C SER A 166 17.62 0.84 -1.60
N SER A 167 17.93 2.13 -1.58
CA SER A 167 17.49 3.03 -0.51
C SER A 167 15.97 3.22 -0.52
N GLN A 168 15.36 3.33 -1.68
CA GLN A 168 13.90 3.43 -1.83
C GLN A 168 13.20 2.16 -1.32
N GLN A 169 13.73 0.98 -1.63
CA GLN A 169 13.17 -0.29 -1.15
C GLN A 169 13.27 -0.41 0.37
N GLN A 170 14.39 0.02 0.97
CA GLN A 170 14.56 0.06 2.42
C GLN A 170 13.57 1.04 3.08
N GLN A 171 13.42 2.25 2.53
CA GLN A 171 12.49 3.26 3.04
C GLN A 171 11.05 2.78 2.99
N ASN A 172 10.59 2.26 1.85
CA ASN A 172 9.24 1.72 1.70
C ASN A 172 8.99 0.56 2.67
N SER A 173 9.96 -0.35 2.84
CA SER A 173 9.81 -1.46 3.79
C SER A 173 9.74 -0.98 5.24
N ALA A 174 10.48 0.08 5.59
CA ALA A 174 10.47 0.67 6.93
C ALA A 174 9.15 1.40 7.21
N GLU A 175 8.60 2.11 6.24
CA GLU A 175 7.29 2.77 6.36
C GLU A 175 6.15 1.76 6.52
N LEU A 176 6.13 0.71 5.71
CA LEU A 176 5.15 -0.37 5.84
C LEU A 176 5.26 -1.04 7.22
N THR A 177 6.48 -1.30 7.68
CA THR A 177 6.70 -1.88 9.02
C THR A 177 6.26 -0.93 10.12
N LYS A 178 6.52 0.38 9.99
CA LYS A 178 6.05 1.41 10.93
C LYS A 178 4.53 1.46 10.97
N TYR A 179 3.87 1.44 9.82
CA TYR A 179 2.42 1.42 9.71
C TYR A 179 1.83 0.18 10.38
N LEU A 180 2.36 -1.02 10.06
CA LEU A 180 1.92 -2.27 10.69
C LEU A 180 2.17 -2.28 12.21
N LEU A 181 3.30 -1.75 12.67
CA LEU A 181 3.60 -1.70 14.10
C LEU A 181 2.71 -0.69 14.82
N ALA A 182 2.44 0.47 14.21
CA ALA A 182 1.56 1.50 14.75
C ALA A 182 0.12 0.98 14.78
N SER A 183 -0.39 0.43 13.68
CA SER A 183 -1.75 -0.13 13.60
C SER A 183 -1.95 -1.27 14.61
N SER A 184 -0.98 -2.18 14.75
CA SER A 184 -1.03 -3.26 15.75
C SER A 184 -1.05 -2.74 17.20
N ARG A 185 -0.42 -1.60 17.48
CA ARG A 185 -0.46 -0.97 18.81
C ARG A 185 -1.78 -0.23 19.04
N GLU A 186 -2.32 0.39 18.00
CA GLU A 186 -3.63 1.06 18.01
C GLU A 186 -4.75 0.04 18.28
N GLU A 187 -4.79 -1.04 17.50
CA GLU A 187 -5.76 -2.15 17.62
C GLU A 187 -5.71 -2.74 19.02
N ARG A 188 -4.52 -3.07 19.53
CA ARG A 188 -4.40 -3.58 20.91
C ARG A 188 -4.87 -2.60 21.98
N LYS A 189 -4.66 -1.28 21.80
CA LYS A 189 -5.19 -0.29 22.76
C LYS A 189 -6.70 -0.25 22.73
N GLN A 190 -7.29 -0.34 21.54
CA GLN A 190 -8.74 -0.40 21.35
C GLN A 190 -9.30 -1.69 21.96
N ASP A 191 -8.66 -2.84 21.71
CA ASP A 191 -9.01 -4.13 22.31
C ASP A 191 -8.92 -4.08 23.84
N PHE A 192 -7.88 -3.45 24.40
CA PHE A 192 -7.75 -3.28 25.86
C PHE A 192 -8.84 -2.35 26.43
N ALA A 193 -9.24 -1.31 25.71
CA ALA A 193 -10.33 -0.44 26.13
C ALA A 193 -11.67 -1.16 26.12
N GLU A 194 -11.91 -1.99 25.10
CA GLU A 194 -13.09 -2.85 25.02
C GLU A 194 -13.11 -3.87 26.16
N LEU A 195 -11.97 -4.53 26.45
CA LEU A 195 -11.83 -5.45 27.57
C LEU A 195 -12.17 -4.77 28.91
N LEU A 196 -11.64 -3.56 29.15
CA LEU A 196 -11.94 -2.81 30.36
C LEU A 196 -13.43 -2.48 30.48
N LYS A 197 -14.05 -2.08 29.36
CA LYS A 197 -15.48 -1.79 29.32
C LYS A 197 -16.30 -3.05 29.63
N PHE A 198 -15.99 -4.17 28.98
CA PHE A 198 -16.66 -5.45 29.21
C PHE A 198 -16.58 -5.89 30.68
N ILE A 199 -15.40 -5.78 31.30
CA ILE A 199 -15.22 -6.11 32.72
C ILE A 199 -16.07 -5.20 33.62
N ASN A 200 -16.17 -3.91 33.29
CA ASN A 200 -16.98 -2.96 34.05
C ASN A 200 -18.47 -3.27 33.90
N ASP A 201 -18.94 -3.50 32.68
CA ASP A 201 -20.32 -3.87 32.39
C ASP A 201 -20.70 -5.17 33.13
N GLN A 202 -19.83 -6.18 33.09
CA GLN A 202 -20.03 -7.43 33.84
C GLN A 202 -20.11 -7.19 35.35
N ARG A 203 -19.25 -6.33 35.90
CA ARG A 203 -19.30 -5.99 37.33
C ARG A 203 -20.60 -5.27 37.71
N ILE A 204 -21.09 -4.35 36.88
CA ILE A 204 -22.34 -3.63 37.11
C ILE A 204 -23.51 -4.61 37.07
N ASP A 205 -23.52 -5.52 36.10
CA ASP A 205 -24.56 -6.54 35.97
C ASP A 205 -24.56 -7.51 37.16
N ASP A 206 -23.38 -7.94 37.62
CA ASP A 206 -23.24 -8.74 38.83
C ASP A 206 -23.78 -8.00 40.06
N GLN A 207 -23.43 -6.72 40.23
CA GLN A 207 -23.96 -5.90 41.33
C GLN A 207 -25.49 -5.79 41.28
N ARG A 208 -26.07 -5.56 40.10
CA ARG A 208 -27.52 -5.53 39.92
C ARG A 208 -28.16 -6.89 40.18
N PHE A 209 -27.49 -7.98 39.81
CA PHE A 209 -27.95 -9.33 40.08
C PHE A 209 -28.00 -9.61 41.58
N TYR A 210 -26.96 -9.28 42.33
CA TYR A 210 -26.97 -9.39 43.80
C TYR A 210 -28.01 -8.48 44.44
N ALA A 211 -28.15 -7.23 44.00
CA ALA A 211 -29.17 -6.32 44.52
C ALA A 211 -30.58 -6.90 44.37
N ARG A 212 -30.91 -7.47 43.20
CA ARG A 212 -32.20 -8.14 42.97
C ARG A 212 -32.40 -9.36 43.87
N GLN A 213 -31.35 -10.14 44.13
CA GLN A 213 -31.45 -11.27 45.07
C GLN A 213 -31.70 -10.78 46.49
N PHE A 214 -31.01 -9.73 46.94
CA PHE A 214 -31.26 -9.15 48.27
C PHE A 214 -32.68 -8.61 48.41
N SER A 215 -33.19 -7.92 47.38
CA SER A 215 -34.59 -7.46 47.39
C SER A 215 -35.57 -8.63 47.42
N ARG A 216 -35.36 -9.68 46.62
CA ARG A 216 -36.22 -10.89 46.66
C ARG A 216 -36.19 -11.59 48.02
N LEU A 217 -35.02 -11.70 48.65
CA LEU A 217 -34.89 -12.28 49.98
C LEU A 217 -35.59 -11.40 51.04
N GLN A 218 -35.52 -10.08 50.90
CA GLN A 218 -36.27 -9.16 51.77
C GLN A 218 -37.77 -9.33 51.58
N ASP A 219 -38.26 -9.33 50.34
CA ASP A 219 -39.67 -9.55 50.03
C ASP A 219 -40.16 -10.91 50.58
N GLU A 220 -39.37 -11.98 50.42
CA GLU A 220 -39.71 -13.31 50.96
C GLU A 220 -39.71 -13.34 52.50
N ILE A 221 -38.78 -12.63 53.15
CA ILE A 221 -38.76 -12.49 54.61
C ILE A 221 -39.96 -11.68 55.10
N ASP A 222 -40.29 -10.57 54.45
CA ASP A 222 -41.43 -9.72 54.79
C ASP A 222 -42.76 -10.47 54.57
N ASP A 223 -42.88 -11.25 53.50
CA ASP A 223 -44.03 -12.14 53.24
C ASP A 223 -44.12 -13.25 54.29
N MET A 224 -43.00 -13.83 54.70
CA MET A 224 -42.97 -14.78 55.83
C MET A 224 -43.37 -14.09 57.14
N GLU A 225 -42.87 -12.90 57.45
CA GLU A 225 -43.22 -12.13 58.64
C GLU A 225 -44.72 -11.76 58.66
N MET A 226 -45.29 -11.38 57.52
CA MET A 226 -46.73 -11.17 57.34
C MET A 226 -47.53 -12.48 57.46
N GLY A 227 -47.01 -13.60 56.95
CA GLY A 227 -47.61 -14.92 57.10
C GLY A 227 -47.61 -15.44 58.55
N TYR A 228 -46.51 -15.22 59.29
CA TYR A 228 -46.40 -15.57 60.70
C TYR A 228 -47.25 -14.65 61.60
N SER A 229 -47.35 -13.36 61.28
CA SER A 229 -48.24 -12.44 62.01
C SER A 229 -49.73 -12.68 61.72
N ALA A 230 -50.10 -13.15 60.53
CA ALA A 230 -51.46 -13.60 60.22
C ALA A 230 -51.87 -14.88 60.98
N VAL A 231 -50.91 -15.75 61.30
CA VAL A 231 -51.15 -16.97 62.11
C VAL A 231 -51.15 -16.67 63.62
N LEU A 232 -50.51 -15.58 64.06
CA LEU A 232 -50.43 -15.18 65.48
C LEU A 232 -51.40 -14.07 65.90
N THR A 233 -52.27 -13.56 65.02
CA THR A 233 -53.40 -12.74 65.49
C THR A 233 -54.41 -13.62 66.22
N PRO A 234 -54.62 -13.44 67.55
CA PRO A 234 -55.67 -14.17 68.25
C PRO A 234 -57.02 -13.75 67.67
N SER A 235 -57.76 -14.75 67.20
CA SER A 235 -59.18 -14.68 66.86
C SER A 235 -59.95 -13.83 67.88
N GLY A 236 -60.25 -12.57 67.54
CA GLY A 236 -61.05 -11.72 68.40
C GLY A 236 -60.93 -10.22 68.16
N ALA A 237 -61.26 -9.73 66.98
CA ALA A 237 -61.87 -8.40 66.81
C ALA A 237 -62.31 -8.19 65.36
N SER A 238 -63.63 -8.09 65.19
CA SER A 238 -64.35 -7.63 64.01
C SER A 238 -63.88 -6.25 63.53
N GLY A 239 -63.66 -6.07 62.22
CA GLY A 239 -63.53 -4.73 61.64
C GLY A 239 -63.08 -4.69 60.18
N ALA A 240 -64.06 -4.65 59.28
CA ALA A 240 -64.10 -4.02 57.96
C ALA A 240 -62.78 -3.60 57.27
N GLY A 241 -62.58 -4.08 56.03
CA GLY A 241 -61.61 -3.49 55.10
C GLY A 241 -61.37 -4.32 53.86
N ALA A 242 -62.38 -4.52 53.02
CA ALA A 242 -62.16 -5.03 51.67
C ALA A 242 -61.41 -3.95 50.86
N SER A 243 -60.22 -4.26 50.37
CA SER A 243 -59.56 -3.50 49.31
C SER A 243 -58.87 -4.49 48.38
N SER A 244 -59.58 -4.82 47.32
CA SER A 244 -59.09 -5.51 46.14
C SER A 244 -58.15 -4.59 45.36
N TYR A 245 -56.90 -5.01 45.18
CA TYR A 245 -56.02 -4.45 44.14
C TYR A 245 -55.94 -5.45 42.96
N PRO A 246 -56.01 -4.98 41.70
CA PRO A 246 -55.96 -5.88 40.56
C PRO A 246 -54.52 -6.38 40.34
N VAL A 247 -54.37 -7.70 40.24
CA VAL A 247 -53.17 -8.34 39.71
C VAL A 247 -53.13 -8.07 38.20
N ASN A 248 -52.27 -7.16 37.75
CA ASN A 248 -51.99 -7.01 36.33
C ASN A 248 -50.82 -7.92 35.96
N ASN A 249 -51.16 -9.03 35.30
CA ASN A 249 -50.24 -10.02 34.79
C ASN A 249 -49.73 -9.55 33.41
N THR A 250 -48.45 -9.22 33.30
CA THR A 250 -47.78 -9.10 31.98
C THR A 250 -46.47 -9.86 32.03
N GLN A 251 -46.58 -11.13 31.68
CA GLN A 251 -45.47 -12.02 31.38
C GLN A 251 -45.10 -11.80 29.90
N PRO A 252 -43.86 -11.39 29.54
CA PRO A 252 -43.43 -11.49 28.16
C PRO A 252 -43.00 -12.94 27.89
N SER A 253 -43.71 -13.56 26.95
CA SER A 253 -43.39 -14.84 26.34
C SER A 253 -42.01 -14.81 25.68
N LEU A 254 -41.16 -15.76 26.06
CA LEU A 254 -40.03 -16.21 25.26
C LEU A 254 -40.60 -17.04 24.10
N GLU A 255 -40.47 -16.54 22.87
CA GLU A 255 -40.51 -17.34 21.66
C GLU A 255 -39.06 -17.54 21.19
N ASP A 256 -38.74 -18.78 20.83
CA ASP A 256 -37.52 -19.23 20.13
C ASP A 256 -37.46 -18.70 18.69
#